data_AF-A0A9D9GJI5-F1
#
_entry.id   AF-A0A9D9GJI5-F1
#
_cell.length_a   1.000
_cell.length_b   1.000
_cell.length_c   1.000
_cell.angle_alpha   90.00
_cell.angle_beta   90.00
_cell.angle_gamma   90.00
#
_symmetry.space_group_name_H-M   'P 1'
#
loop_
_entity.id
_entity.type
_entity.pdbx_description
1 polymer ?
#
loop_
_entity_poly.entity_id
_entity_poly.type
_entity_poly.pdbx_seq_one_letter_code
_entity_poly.pdbx_strand_id
1 'polypeptide(L)'
;DHLVIPVSFAACFIRLGNLFNSEIYGGPTNLPWGFVFERNGETLPCHPTQLYEAGTYLLLGLCLYALYKWRLDKMYRGSFVGIFFIVCFGSRFLIEFVKNPQVDFERDMLLNMGQLLSIPFVLLGIGLLVWACVRKVPARAVHPEPQSKKKEATHYARPLRGE
;
A
#
# COMPACT_ATOMS: atom_id res chain seq x y z
N ASP A 1 9.68 4.78 -0.64
CA ASP A 1 8.39 5.46 -0.85
C ASP A 1 7.59 4.76 -1.95
N HIS A 2 8.09 4.73 -3.19
CA HIS A 2 7.31 4.18 -4.32
C HIS A 2 7.08 2.65 -4.30
N LEU A 3 7.78 1.89 -3.45
CA LEU A 3 7.58 0.44 -3.30
C LEU A 3 6.14 0.08 -2.89
N VAL A 4 5.41 1.00 -2.26
CA VAL A 4 4.01 0.77 -1.88
C VAL A 4 3.07 0.59 -3.08
N ILE A 5 3.46 1.03 -4.28
CA ILE A 5 2.69 0.85 -5.52
C ILE A 5 2.62 -0.65 -5.88
N PRO A 6 3.74 -1.36 -6.15
CA PRO A 6 3.69 -2.79 -6.44
C PRO A 6 3.18 -3.61 -5.25
N VAL A 7 3.45 -3.19 -4.01
CA VAL A 7 2.92 -3.87 -2.80
C VAL A 7 1.38 -3.85 -2.77
N SER A 8 0.74 -2.76 -3.21
CA SER A 8 -0.73 -2.69 -3.29
C SER A 8 -1.30 -3.71 -4.27
N PHE A 9 -0.67 -3.89 -5.43
CA PHE A 9 -1.08 -4.91 -6.39
C PHE A 9 -0.81 -6.33 -5.88
N ALA A 10 0.33 -6.56 -5.24
CA ALA A 10 0.62 -7.84 -4.60
C ALA A 10 -0.43 -8.19 -3.54
N ALA A 11 -0.83 -7.23 -2.69
CA ALA A 11 -1.88 -7.40 -1.70
C ALA A 11 -3.24 -7.76 -2.34
N CYS A 12 -3.59 -7.15 -3.48
CA CYS A 12 -4.78 -7.53 -4.25
C CYS A 12 -4.73 -9.00 -4.68
N PHE A 13 -3.63 -9.44 -5.29
CA PHE A 13 -3.49 -10.83 -5.75
C PHE A 13 -3.49 -11.84 -4.60
N ILE A 14 -2.92 -11.50 -3.44
CA ILE A 14 -3.00 -12.34 -2.24
C ILE A 14 -4.46 -12.59 -1.85
N ARG A 15 -5.30 -11.55 -1.88
CA ARG A 15 -6.73 -11.67 -1.54
C ARG A 15 -7.53 -12.46 -2.57
N LEU A 16 -7.19 -12.32 -3.85
CA LEU A 16 -7.75 -13.18 -4.89
C LEU A 16 -7.35 -14.66 -4.69
N GLY A 17 -6.13 -14.92 -4.23
CA GLY A 17 -5.69 -16.25 -3.81
C GLY A 17 -6.54 -16.81 -2.66
N ASN A 18 -6.81 -16.01 -1.62
CA ASN A 18 -7.69 -16.41 -0.53
C ASN A 18 -9.13 -16.70 -1.01
N LEU A 19 -9.64 -15.93 -1.98
CA LEU A 19 -10.94 -16.19 -2.60
C LEU A 19 -10.98 -17.58 -3.27
N PHE A 20 -9.98 -17.91 -4.08
CA PHE A 20 -9.89 -19.22 -4.74
C PHE A 20 -9.73 -20.38 -3.75
N ASN A 21 -9.07 -20.15 -2.62
CA ASN A 21 -8.95 -21.12 -1.54
C ASN A 21 -10.19 -21.20 -0.64
N SER A 22 -11.17 -20.31 -0.81
CA SER A 22 -12.34 -20.18 0.06
C SER A 22 -11.98 -19.87 1.53
N GLU A 23 -11.03 -18.96 1.74
CA GLU A 23 -10.49 -18.59 3.05
C GLU A 23 -10.75 -17.12 3.40
N ILE A 24 -11.01 -16.81 4.68
CA ILE A 24 -11.07 -15.43 5.21
C ILE A 24 -12.22 -14.61 4.57
N TYR A 25 -13.43 -15.17 4.63
CA TYR A 25 -14.67 -14.52 4.21
C TYR A 25 -15.51 -14.06 5.42
N GLY A 26 -16.59 -13.34 5.15
CA GLY A 26 -17.49 -12.79 6.17
C GLY A 26 -18.72 -13.64 6.46
N GLY A 27 -19.62 -13.10 7.29
CA GLY A 27 -20.83 -13.82 7.70
C GLY A 27 -21.80 -14.13 6.56
N PRO A 28 -22.81 -14.98 6.81
CA PRO A 28 -23.92 -15.23 5.88
C PRO A 28 -24.60 -13.93 5.45
N THR A 29 -25.00 -13.83 4.18
CA THR A 29 -25.57 -12.62 3.62
C THR A 29 -26.66 -12.92 2.59
N ASN A 30 -27.71 -12.11 2.58
CA ASN A 30 -28.79 -12.19 1.59
C ASN A 30 -28.61 -11.20 0.43
N LEU A 31 -27.45 -10.54 0.36
CA LEU A 31 -27.17 -9.54 -0.67
C LEU A 31 -26.94 -10.23 -2.04
N PRO A 32 -27.27 -9.56 -3.15
CA PRO A 32 -27.25 -10.18 -4.49
C PRO A 32 -25.84 -10.53 -4.99
N TRP A 33 -24.79 -10.06 -4.32
CA TRP A 33 -23.39 -10.43 -4.58
C TRP A 33 -22.81 -11.41 -3.55
N GLY A 34 -23.67 -12.05 -2.75
CA GLY A 34 -23.26 -13.12 -1.84
C GLY A 34 -22.58 -14.26 -2.61
N PHE A 35 -21.53 -14.83 -2.02
CA PHE A 35 -20.70 -15.85 -2.65
C PHE A 35 -20.77 -17.13 -1.83
N VAL A 36 -21.01 -18.27 -2.48
CA VAL A 36 -21.07 -19.58 -1.82
C VAL A 36 -19.66 -20.18 -1.84
N PHE A 37 -19.11 -20.43 -0.64
CA PHE A 37 -17.77 -20.95 -0.45
C PHE A 37 -17.79 -22.49 -0.32
N GLU A 38 -18.09 -23.17 -1.43
CA GLU A 38 -18.30 -24.63 -1.47
C GLU A 38 -17.10 -25.44 -0.94
N ARG A 39 -15.87 -24.99 -1.22
CA ARG A 39 -14.65 -25.67 -0.77
C ARG A 39 -14.52 -25.68 0.75
N ASN A 40 -15.13 -24.71 1.44
CA ASN A 40 -15.18 -24.66 2.89
C ASN A 40 -16.43 -25.34 3.47
N GLY A 41 -17.27 -25.96 2.63
CA GLY A 41 -18.50 -26.64 3.06
C GLY A 41 -19.67 -25.71 3.36
N GLU A 42 -19.59 -24.42 2.98
CA GLU A 42 -20.68 -23.47 3.16
C GLU A 42 -21.80 -23.73 2.16
N THR A 43 -23.04 -23.78 2.66
CA THR A 43 -24.25 -23.96 1.83
C THR A 43 -25.01 -22.65 1.63
N LEU A 44 -24.73 -21.65 2.47
CA LEU A 44 -25.34 -20.34 2.41
C LEU A 44 -24.39 -19.33 1.73
N PRO A 45 -24.92 -18.33 1.01
CA PRO A 45 -24.13 -17.24 0.51
C PRO A 45 -23.52 -16.43 1.67
N CYS A 46 -22.23 -16.16 1.59
CA CYS A 46 -21.49 -15.35 2.57
C CYS A 46 -20.95 -14.07 1.93
N HIS A 47 -20.57 -13.10 2.76
CA HIS A 47 -19.88 -11.90 2.30
C HIS A 47 -18.49 -12.25 1.74
N PRO A 48 -18.20 -12.03 0.44
CA PRO A 48 -16.87 -12.26 -0.11
C PRO A 48 -15.92 -11.10 0.25
N THR A 49 -15.55 -11.00 1.52
CA THR A 49 -14.72 -9.90 2.04
C THR A 49 -13.36 -9.78 1.33
N GLN A 50 -12.86 -10.89 0.77
CA GLN A 50 -11.64 -10.91 -0.04
C GLN A 50 -11.78 -10.07 -1.31
N LEU A 51 -12.97 -10.05 -1.94
CA LEU A 51 -13.23 -9.18 -3.10
C LEU A 51 -13.29 -7.71 -2.70
N TYR A 52 -13.82 -7.39 -1.51
CA TYR A 52 -13.82 -6.02 -1.00
C TYR A 52 -12.38 -5.54 -0.74
N GLU A 53 -11.56 -6.39 -0.12
CA GLU A 53 -10.14 -6.10 0.12
C GLU A 53 -9.36 -6.00 -1.20
N ALA A 54 -9.49 -6.97 -2.09
CA ALA A 54 -8.83 -7.00 -3.40
C ALA A 54 -9.17 -5.75 -4.23
N GLY A 55 -10.46 -5.40 -4.33
CA GLY A 55 -10.92 -4.21 -5.02
C GLY A 55 -10.33 -2.93 -4.43
N THR A 56 -10.30 -2.83 -3.09
CA THR A 56 -9.72 -1.67 -2.41
C THR A 56 -8.22 -1.54 -2.68
N TYR A 57 -7.47 -2.64 -2.60
CA TYR A 57 -6.02 -2.63 -2.85
C TYR A 57 -5.68 -2.39 -4.32
N LEU A 58 -6.51 -2.87 -5.25
CA LEU A 58 -6.40 -2.58 -6.67
C LEU A 58 -6.59 -1.09 -6.95
N LEU A 59 -7.68 -0.50 -6.44
CA LEU A 59 -7.95 0.93 -6.58
C LEU A 59 -6.84 1.76 -5.94
N LEU A 60 -6.36 1.37 -4.76
CA LEU A 60 -5.22 2.02 -4.10
C LEU A 60 -3.96 1.98 -4.98
N GLY A 61 -3.61 0.83 -5.54
CA GLY A 61 -2.47 0.68 -6.44
C GLY A 61 -2.59 1.54 -7.70
N LEU A 62 -3.77 1.58 -8.33
CA LEU A 62 -4.06 2.42 -9.49
C LEU A 62 -3.99 3.92 -9.15
N CYS A 63 -4.55 4.33 -8.02
CA CYS A 63 -4.49 5.71 -7.55
C CYS A 63 -3.05 6.14 -7.26
N LEU A 64 -2.26 5.32 -6.55
CA LEU A 64 -0.86 5.61 -6.27
C LEU A 64 -0.03 5.64 -7.57
N TYR A 65 -0.29 4.73 -8.51
CA TYR A 65 0.35 4.76 -9.83
C TYR A 65 0.00 6.03 -10.63
N ALA A 66 -1.27 6.45 -10.61
CA ALA A 66 -1.72 7.68 -11.24
C ALA A 66 -1.06 8.92 -10.61
N LEU A 67 -0.95 8.96 -9.27
CA LEU A 67 -0.24 10.02 -8.56
C LEU A 67 1.25 10.04 -8.91
N TYR A 68 1.88 8.87 -9.01
CA TYR A 68 3.27 8.75 -9.46
C TYR A 68 3.45 9.23 -10.91
N LYS A 69 2.53 8.89 -11.81
CA LYS A 69 2.66 9.25 -13.23
C LYS A 69 2.37 10.73 -13.51
N TRP A 70 1.39 11.31 -12.83
CA TRP A 70 0.86 12.64 -13.18
C TRP A 70 1.11 13.74 -12.16
N ARG A 71 1.49 13.39 -10.92
CA ARG A 71 1.58 14.35 -9.81
C ARG A 71 2.86 14.22 -8.99
N LEU A 72 3.87 13.47 -9.45
CA LEU A 72 5.10 13.22 -8.69
C LEU A 72 5.83 14.50 -8.26
N ASP A 73 5.90 15.50 -9.15
CA ASP A 73 6.59 16.77 -8.87
C ASP A 73 5.87 17.63 -7.81
N LYS A 74 4.61 17.32 -7.49
CA LYS A 74 3.81 18.00 -6.46
C LYS A 74 3.75 17.23 -5.15
N MET A 75 4.38 16.05 -5.08
CA MET A 75 4.34 15.17 -3.91
C MET A 75 5.62 15.28 -3.09
N TYR A 76 5.46 15.11 -1.78
CA TYR A 76 6.57 15.10 -0.83
C TYR A 76 6.95 13.67 -0.44
N ARG A 77 8.21 13.48 -0.07
CA ARG A 77 8.73 12.18 0.36
C ARG A 77 7.97 11.68 1.59
N GLY A 78 7.47 10.45 1.53
CA GLY A 78 6.64 9.84 2.56
C GLY A 78 5.13 9.95 2.28
N SER A 79 4.72 10.71 1.26
CA SER A 79 3.30 10.84 0.90
C SER A 79 2.71 9.52 0.41
N PHE A 80 3.46 8.76 -0.40
CA PHE A 80 2.98 7.48 -0.94
C PHE A 80 2.80 6.44 0.15
N VAL A 81 3.79 6.29 1.04
CA VAL A 81 3.70 5.37 2.19
C VAL A 81 2.59 5.81 3.17
N GLY A 82 2.45 7.12 3.41
CA GLY A 82 1.39 7.65 4.28
C GLY A 82 -0.01 7.33 3.75
N ILE A 83 -0.28 7.64 2.47
CA ILE A 83 -1.57 7.30 1.82
C ILE A 83 -1.80 5.79 1.85
N PHE A 84 -0.77 5.00 1.53
CA PHE A 84 -0.86 3.55 1.54
C PHE A 84 -1.29 3.02 2.93
N PHE A 85 -0.65 3.45 4.02
CA PHE A 85 -1.00 2.97 5.34
C PHE A 85 -2.40 3.38 5.78
N ILE A 86 -2.81 4.62 5.53
CA ILE A 86 -4.14 5.10 5.90
C ILE A 86 -5.21 4.30 5.15
N VAL A 87 -5.08 4.16 3.82
CA VAL A 87 -6.11 3.51 3.01
C VAL A 87 -6.10 2.00 3.22
N CYS A 88 -4.93 1.36 3.22
CA CYS A 88 -4.81 -0.09 3.35
C CYS A 88 -5.27 -0.60 4.72
N PHE A 89 -4.80 0.02 5.81
CA PHE A 89 -5.20 -0.41 7.15
C PHE A 89 -6.55 0.19 7.58
N GLY A 90 -6.94 1.34 7.03
CA GLY A 90 -8.28 1.91 7.24
C GLY A 90 -9.37 1.05 6.60
N SER A 91 -9.18 0.60 5.36
CA SER A 91 -10.13 -0.33 4.72
C SER A 91 -10.17 -1.68 5.44
N ARG A 92 -9.02 -2.20 5.86
CA ARG A 92 -8.94 -3.42 6.67
C ARG A 92 -9.75 -3.29 7.95
N PHE A 93 -9.61 -2.19 8.68
CA PHE A 93 -10.36 -1.93 9.91
C PHE A 93 -11.89 -1.98 9.69
N LEU A 94 -12.37 -1.40 8.58
CA LEU A 94 -13.78 -1.39 8.22
C LEU A 94 -14.29 -2.77 7.78
N ILE A 95 -13.53 -3.47 6.95
CA ILE A 95 -13.94 -4.78 6.41
C ILE A 95 -13.93 -5.85 7.51
N GLU A 96 -13.09 -5.71 8.53
CA GLU A 96 -13.03 -6.66 9.65
C GLU A 96 -14.36 -6.75 10.42
N PHE A 97 -15.20 -5.71 10.42
CA PHE A 97 -16.54 -5.77 11.03
C PHE A 97 -17.50 -6.73 10.30
N VAL A 98 -17.24 -7.01 9.03
CA VAL A 98 -18.05 -7.92 8.20
C VAL A 98 -17.48 -9.34 8.24
N LYS A 99 -16.23 -9.50 8.68
CA LYS A 99 -15.53 -10.79 8.73
C LYS A 99 -16.00 -11.65 9.89
N ASN A 100 -15.95 -12.95 9.68
CA ASN A 100 -16.13 -13.90 10.77
C ASN A 100 -14.88 -13.90 11.66
N PRO A 101 -15.03 -14.06 12.99
CA PRO A 101 -13.91 -14.31 13.90
C PRO A 101 -13.11 -15.53 13.42
N GLN A 102 -11.80 -15.40 13.31
CA GLN A 102 -10.93 -16.49 12.81
C GLN A 102 -10.50 -17.41 13.95
N VAL A 103 -10.43 -16.88 15.17
CA VAL A 103 -10.04 -17.63 16.37
C VAL A 103 -11.11 -17.45 17.43
N ASP A 104 -11.42 -18.50 18.18
CA ASP A 104 -12.47 -18.45 19.21
C ASP A 104 -12.21 -17.40 20.30
N PHE A 105 -10.94 -17.10 20.58
CA PHE A 105 -10.54 -16.01 21.49
C PHE A 105 -10.98 -14.62 21.01
N GLU A 106 -11.14 -14.41 19.70
CA GLU A 106 -11.57 -13.12 19.15
C GLU A 106 -13.04 -12.83 19.42
N ARG A 107 -13.85 -13.84 19.78
CA ARG A 107 -15.30 -13.67 20.03
C ARG A 107 -15.61 -12.81 21.26
N ASP A 108 -14.72 -12.84 22.25
CA ASP A 108 -14.88 -12.10 23.52
C ASP A 108 -14.19 -10.72 23.49
N MET A 109 -13.51 -10.38 22.39
CA MET A 109 -12.79 -9.12 22.25
C MET A 109 -13.72 -8.00 21.72
N LEU A 110 -13.62 -6.80 22.30
CA LEU A 110 -14.32 -5.61 21.81
C LEU A 110 -13.89 -5.20 20.40
N LEU A 111 -12.63 -5.46 20.06
CA LEU A 111 -12.04 -5.23 18.74
C LEU A 111 -11.22 -6.45 18.36
N ASN A 112 -11.40 -6.94 17.13
CA ASN A 112 -10.63 -8.06 16.60
C ASN A 112 -9.14 -7.71 16.52
N MET A 113 -8.27 -8.72 16.54
CA MET A 113 -6.82 -8.52 16.44
C MET A 113 -6.45 -7.76 15.15
N GLY A 114 -7.17 -8.01 14.06
CA GLY A 114 -7.04 -7.28 12.80
C GLY A 114 -7.31 -5.78 12.93
N GLN A 115 -8.29 -5.39 13.75
CA GLN A 115 -8.63 -3.99 14.01
C GLN A 115 -7.60 -3.32 14.90
N LEU A 116 -7.21 -3.98 15.99
CA LEU A 116 -6.21 -3.46 16.92
C LEU A 116 -4.87 -3.21 16.23
N LEU A 117 -4.45 -4.13 15.34
CA LEU A 117 -3.22 -3.97 14.55
C LEU A 117 -3.35 -2.85 13.53
N SER A 118 -4.54 -2.57 13.01
CA SER A 118 -4.74 -1.54 11.97
C SER A 118 -4.62 -0.11 12.51
N ILE A 119 -5.06 0.14 13.74
CA ILE A 119 -5.02 1.47 14.37
C ILE A 119 -3.62 2.10 14.36
N PRO A 120 -2.55 1.47 14.89
CA PRO A 120 -1.22 2.08 14.92
C PRO A 120 -0.67 2.35 13.52
N PHE A 121 -0.96 1.52 12.52
CA PHE A 121 -0.53 1.76 11.15
C PHE A 121 -1.27 2.94 10.50
N VAL A 122 -2.57 3.10 10.75
CA VAL A 122 -3.32 4.28 10.29
C VAL A 122 -2.73 5.55 10.92
N LEU A 123 -2.49 5.54 12.23
CA LEU A 123 -1.87 6.67 12.93
C LEU A 123 -0.47 6.99 12.39
N LEU A 124 0.35 5.96 12.13
CA LEU A 124 1.67 6.12 11.51
C LEU A 124 1.55 6.75 10.11
N GLY A 125 0.57 6.31 9.31
CA GLY A 125 0.31 6.88 8.00
C GLY A 125 -0.05 8.37 8.06
N ILE A 126 -0.91 8.76 9.00
CA ILE A 126 -1.26 10.17 9.25
C ILE A 126 -0.02 10.96 9.67
N GLY A 127 0.77 10.43 10.62
CA GLY A 127 2.00 11.06 11.09
C GLY A 127 3.00 11.28 9.95
N LEU A 128 3.17 10.30 9.06
CA LEU A 128 4.03 10.43 7.88
C LEU A 128 3.54 11.50 6.90
N LEU A 129 2.22 11.61 6.67
CA LEU A 129 1.67 12.67 5.82
C LEU A 129 1.88 14.06 6.42
N VAL A 130 1.61 14.23 7.71
CA VAL A 130 1.86 15.49 8.41
C VAL A 130 3.34 15.85 8.34
N TRP A 131 4.22 14.89 8.60
CA TRP A 131 5.67 15.09 8.51
C TRP A 131 6.14 15.46 7.10
N ALA A 132 5.59 14.81 6.07
CA ALA A 132 5.88 15.12 4.66
C ALA A 132 5.46 16.55 4.30
N CYS A 133 4.30 17.00 4.77
CA CYS A 133 3.80 18.37 4.59
C CYS A 133 4.65 19.42 5.30
N VAL A 134 5.26 19.09 6.45
CA VAL A 134 6.14 20.00 7.20
C VAL A 134 7.53 20.08 6.56
N ARG A 135 8.12 18.94 6.19
CA ARG A 135 9.50 18.88 5.64
C ARG A 135 9.59 19.31 4.19
N LYS A 136 8.52 19.09 3.40
CA LYS A 136 8.42 19.46 1.97
C LYS A 136 9.58 18.98 1.09
N VAL A 137 10.21 17.87 1.46
CA VAL A 137 11.26 17.26 0.64
C VAL A 137 10.60 16.64 -0.60
N PRO A 138 11.04 16.96 -1.82
CA PRO A 138 10.41 16.43 -3.04
C PRO A 138 10.48 14.90 -3.07
N ALA A 139 9.40 14.26 -3.53
CA ALA A 139 9.33 12.79 -3.64
C ALA A 139 10.23 12.23 -4.76
N ARG A 140 10.55 13.06 -5.77
CA ARG A 140 11.45 12.71 -6.85
C ARG A 140 12.86 12.48 -6.30
N ALA A 141 13.46 11.33 -6.64
CA ALA A 141 14.86 11.09 -6.31
C ALA A 141 15.72 12.16 -6.99
N VAL A 142 16.44 12.95 -6.20
CA VAL A 142 17.47 13.84 -6.73
C VAL A 142 18.62 12.93 -7.14
N HIS A 143 18.71 12.59 -8.42
CA HIS A 143 19.94 12.05 -8.96
C HIS A 143 20.97 13.17 -8.83
N PRO A 144 22.04 13.01 -8.02
CA PRO A 144 23.13 13.97 -8.10
C PRO A 144 23.60 13.95 -9.56
N GLU A 145 23.59 15.11 -10.22
CA GLU A 145 24.24 15.19 -11.52
C GLU A 145 25.66 14.63 -11.37
N PRO A 146 26.13 13.80 -12.31
CA PRO A 146 27.52 13.38 -12.29
C PRO A 146 28.33 14.67 -12.26
N GLN A 147 29.01 14.93 -11.14
CA GLN A 147 29.90 16.08 -11.02
C GLN A 147 30.81 16.00 -12.23
N SER A 148 30.67 16.95 -13.15
CA SER A 148 31.59 17.13 -14.25
C SER A 148 32.95 17.34 -13.59
N LYS A 149 33.73 16.25 -13.48
CA LYS A 149 35.15 16.36 -13.18
C LYS A 149 35.68 17.25 -14.28
N LYS A 150 35.89 18.53 -13.98
CA LYS A 150 36.78 19.38 -14.78
C LYS A 150 38.03 18.52 -14.94
N LYS A 151 38.25 17.99 -16.14
CA LYS A 151 39.48 17.29 -16.46
C LYS A 151 40.57 18.35 -16.28
N GLU A 152 41.20 18.38 -15.12
CA GLU A 152 42.46 19.10 -14.98
C GLU A 152 43.35 18.51 -16.07
N ALA A 153 43.87 19.39 -16.93
CA ALA A 153 44.79 19.01 -17.97
C ALA A 153 45.92 18.23 -17.30
N THR A 154 46.11 16.97 -17.70
CA THR A 154 47.24 16.17 -17.24
C THR A 154 48.52 16.95 -17.53
N HIS A 155 49.51 16.85 -16.63
CA HIS A 155 50.78 17.59 -16.69
C HIS A 155 51.48 17.54 -18.08
N TYR A 156 51.18 16.51 -18.88
CA TYR A 156 51.68 16.30 -20.24
C TYR A 156 51.05 17.20 -21.33
N ALA A 157 49.97 17.93 -21.03
CA ALA A 157 49.29 18.84 -21.95
C ALA A 157 49.73 20.31 -21.80
N ARG A 158 50.88 20.57 -21.16
CA ARG A 158 51.53 21.88 -21.27
C ARG A 158 52.20 21.96 -22.64
N PRO A 159 51.84 22.91 -23.52
CA PRO A 159 52.60 23.12 -24.75
C PRO A 159 54.03 23.46 -24.36
N LEU A 160 55.00 22.75 -24.96
CA LEU A 160 56.40 23.13 -24.87
C LEU A 160 56.48 24.58 -25.36
N ARG A 161 56.85 25.49 -24.46
CA ARG A 161 57.12 26.88 -24.79
C ARG A 161 58.24 26.85 -25.84
N GLY A 162 57.92 27.23 -27.07
CA GLY A 162 58.91 27.34 -28.14
C GLY A 162 59.99 28.33 -27.71
N GLU A 163 61.24 27.89 -27.79
CA GLU A 163 62.42 28.76 -27.90
C GLU A 163 62.56 29.24 -29.35
#